data_AF-A0A093EU20-F1
#
_entry.id   AF-A0A093EU20-F1
#
_cell.length_a   1.000
_cell.length_b   1.000
_cell.length_c   1.000
_cell.angle_alpha   90.00
_cell.angle_beta   90.00
_cell.angle_gamma   90.00
#
_symmetry.space_group_name_H-M   'P 1'
#
loop_
_entity.id
_entity.type
_entity.pdbx_description
1 polymer ?
#
loop_
_entity_poly.entity_id
_entity_poly.type
_entity_poly.pdbx_seq_one_letter_code
_entity_poly.pdbx_strand_id
1 'polypeptide(L)' 'HSPGVQPADLEEVVQKGVRTLVIGRGMSEALQVPSSTVDYVRKNGIDVLVLQTEKAVEEYNALAAQGVKVGGVFHSTC' A
#
# COMPACT_ATOMS: atom_id res chain seq x y z
N HIS A 1 -15.23 -0.49 -0.49
CA HIS A 1 -15.34 -1.95 -0.37
C HIS A 1 -15.00 -2.42 1.03
N SER A 2 -15.83 -3.29 1.59
CA SER A 2 -15.63 -3.99 2.86
C SER A 2 -15.42 -5.49 2.57
N PRO A 3 -14.50 -6.20 3.25
CA PRO A 3 -13.76 -5.78 4.45
C PRO A 3 -12.53 -4.89 4.19
N GLY A 4 -12.26 -4.52 2.93
CA GLY A 4 -11.09 -3.74 2.56
C GLY A 4 -9.86 -4.61 2.31
N VAL A 5 -8.69 -3.99 2.22
CA VAL A 5 -7.41 -4.70 2.01
C VAL A 5 -7.10 -5.62 3.19
N GLN A 6 -6.88 -6.90 2.93
CA GLN A 6 -6.56 -7.91 3.93
C GLN A 6 -5.05 -8.16 4.00
N PRO A 7 -4.51 -8.68 5.14
CA PRO A 7 -3.11 -9.06 5.24
C PRO A 7 -2.64 -10.02 4.13
N ALA A 8 -3.51 -10.96 3.72
CA ALA A 8 -3.24 -11.91 2.65
C ALA A 8 -2.97 -11.23 1.29
N ASP A 9 -3.62 -10.09 1.02
CA ASP A 9 -3.39 -9.31 -0.21
C ASP A 9 -1.97 -8.70 -0.25
N LEU A 10 -1.29 -8.64 0.91
CA LEU A 10 0.01 -7.97 1.08
C LEU A 10 1.15 -8.95 1.36
N GLU A 11 0.88 -10.24 1.55
CA GLU A 11 1.90 -11.25 1.90
C GLU A 11 3.04 -11.30 0.89
N GLU A 12 2.73 -11.27 -0.41
CA GLU A 12 3.75 -11.29 -1.47
C GLU A 12 4.68 -10.07 -1.39
N VAL A 13 4.13 -8.89 -1.08
CA VAL A 13 4.92 -7.66 -0.96
C VAL A 13 5.80 -7.69 0.29
N VAL A 14 5.29 -8.21 1.41
CA VAL A 14 6.04 -8.42 2.64
C VAL A 14 7.20 -9.40 2.41
N GLN A 15 6.95 -10.53 1.74
CA GLN A 15 7.98 -11.54 1.44
C GLN A 15 9.09 -11.01 0.53
N LYS A 16 8.78 -10.09 -0.39
CA LYS A 16 9.78 -9.42 -1.23
C LYS A 16 10.68 -8.45 -0.44
N GLY A 17 10.36 -8.17 0.83
CA GLY A 17 11.18 -7.38 1.76
C GLY A 17 11.37 -5.94 1.30
N VAL A 18 10.28 -5.29 0.88
CA VAL A 18 10.29 -3.84 0.54
C VAL A 18 10.51 -2.99 1.79
N ARG A 19 11.07 -1.80 1.63
CA ARG A 19 11.21 -0.81 2.71
C ARG A 19 9.91 -0.07 2.98
N THR A 20 9.18 0.25 1.91
CA THR A 20 7.95 1.04 1.96
C THR A 20 6.89 0.38 1.08
N LEU A 21 5.66 0.29 1.57
CA LEU A 21 4.48 -0.14 0.84
C LEU A 21 3.54 1.07 0.65
N VAL A 22 3.15 1.33 -0.60
CA VAL A 22 2.14 2.32 -0.95
C VAL A 22 0.82 1.61 -1.31
N ILE A 23 -0.28 2.01 -0.68
CA ILE A 23 -1.62 1.47 -0.89
C ILE A 23 -2.51 2.55 -1.52
N GLY A 24 -2.86 2.37 -2.79
CA GLY A 24 -3.86 3.18 -3.49
C GLY A 24 -5.27 2.67 -3.22
N ARG A 25 -6.08 3.42 -2.46
CA ARG A 25 -7.40 2.99 -1.97
C ARG A 25 -8.59 3.37 -2.88
N GLY A 26 -8.33 3.58 -4.16
CA GLY A 26 -9.32 3.96 -5.16
C GLY A 26 -9.36 5.46 -5.43
N MET A 27 -9.98 5.81 -6.55
CA MET A 27 -10.21 7.19 -7.00
C MET A 27 -11.13 7.94 -6.04
N SER A 28 -12.11 7.24 -5.48
CA SER A 28 -13.08 7.77 -4.50
C SER A 28 -12.74 7.37 -3.07
N GLU A 29 -11.56 6.78 -2.87
CA GLU A 29 -11.10 6.29 -1.57
C GLU A 29 -12.07 5.28 -0.93
N ALA A 30 -12.91 4.59 -1.71
CA ALA A 30 -13.97 3.75 -1.15
C ALA A 30 -13.44 2.42 -0.63
N LEU A 31 -12.26 1.97 -1.09
CA LEU A 31 -11.60 0.78 -0.53
C LEU A 31 -11.13 1.08 0.90
N GLN A 32 -11.57 0.26 1.85
CA GLN A 32 -11.09 0.38 3.23
C GLN A 32 -9.70 -0.25 3.36
N VAL A 33 -8.89 0.32 4.25
CA VAL A 33 -7.63 -0.28 4.69
C VAL A 33 -7.70 -0.41 6.20
N PRO A 34 -8.11 -1.58 6.73
CA PRO A 34 -8.19 -1.83 8.17
C PRO A 34 -6.86 -1.54 8.85
N SER A 35 -6.90 -0.97 10.07
CA SER A 35 -5.70 -0.73 10.88
C SER A 35 -4.93 -2.02 11.14
N SER A 36 -5.63 -3.15 11.31
CA SER A 36 -5.02 -4.47 11.48
C SER A 36 -4.12 -4.87 10.30
N THR A 37 -4.51 -4.50 9.08
CA THR A 37 -3.72 -4.73 7.86
C THR A 37 -2.46 -3.86 7.85
N VAL A 38 -2.60 -2.58 8.23
CA VAL A 38 -1.45 -1.66 8.36
C VAL A 38 -0.48 -2.13 9.45
N ASP A 39 -1.01 -2.56 10.60
CA ASP A 39 -0.22 -3.03 11.73
C ASP A 39 0.53 -4.33 11.40
N TYR A 40 -0.09 -5.23 10.63
CA TYR A 40 0.57 -6.43 10.12
C TYR A 40 1.82 -6.07 9.30
N VAL A 41 1.70 -5.13 8.36
CA VAL A 41 2.83 -4.70 7.52
C VAL A 41 3.90 -4.00 8.34
N ARG A 42 3.51 -3.09 9.24
CA ARG A 42 4.46 -2.38 10.12
C ARG A 42 5.21 -3.30 11.08
N LYS A 43 4.55 -4.34 11.61
CA LYS A 43 5.20 -5.36 12.44
C LYS A 43 6.29 -6.14 11.69
N ASN A 44 6.22 -6.18 10.37
CA ASN A 44 7.27 -6.74 9.52
C ASN A 44 8.35 -5.73 9.13
N GLY A 45 8.38 -4.55 9.77
CA GLY A 45 9.43 -3.53 9.57
C GLY A 45 9.28 -2.70 8.30
N ILE A 46 8.06 -2.64 7.74
CA ILE A 46 7.78 -1.96 6.48
C ILE A 46 6.95 -0.69 6.75
N ASP A 47 7.40 0.44 6.20
CA ASP A 47 6.65 1.70 6.25
C ASP A 47 5.41 1.62 5.34
N VAL A 48 4.29 2.18 5.76
CA VAL A 48 3.02 2.12 5.00
C VAL A 48 2.47 3.50 4.75
N LEU A 49 2.18 3.78 3.47
CA LEU A 49 1.46 4.97 3.01
C LEU A 49 0.11 4.53 2.42
N VAL A 50 -0.98 5.10 2.90
CA VAL A 50 -2.33 4.83 2.38
C VAL A 50 -2.86 6.13 1.79
N LEU A 51 -3.12 6.14 0.49
CA LEU A 51 -3.43 7.34 -0.27
C LEU A 51 -4.53 7.08 -1.31
N GLN A 52 -5.21 8.13 -1.75
CA GLN A 52 -5.98 8.11 -3.00
C GLN A 52 -5.05 7.67 -4.16
N THR A 53 -5.57 6.90 -5.11
CA THR A 53 -4.74 6.14 -6.06
C THR A 53 -3.82 7.00 -6.94
N GLU A 54 -4.23 8.19 -7.39
CA GLU A 54 -3.34 9.05 -8.20
C GLU A 54 -2.16 9.55 -7.36
N LYS A 55 -2.43 10.02 -6.14
CA LYS A 55 -1.37 10.40 -5.17
C LYS A 55 -0.49 9.22 -4.80
N ALA A 56 -1.06 8.03 -4.68
CA ALA A 56 -0.32 6.80 -4.42
C ALA A 56 0.68 6.50 -5.55
N VAL A 57 0.27 6.69 -6.81
CA VAL A 57 1.15 6.49 -7.98
C VAL A 57 2.25 7.55 -8.02
N GLU A 58 1.93 8.81 -7.76
CA GLU A 58 2.92 9.89 -7.67
C GLU A 58 3.98 9.59 -6.61
N GLU A 59 3.54 9.24 -5.40
CA GLU A 59 4.43 8.94 -4.27
C GLU A 59 5.28 7.68 -4.53
N TYR A 60 4.68 6.63 -5.08
CA TYR A 60 5.40 5.41 -5.46
C TYR A 60 6.52 5.73 -6.46
N ASN A 61 6.22 6.50 -7.51
CA ASN A 61 7.19 6.87 -8.53
C ASN A 61 8.30 7.76 -7.95
N ALA A 62 7.97 8.68 -7.06
CA ALA A 62 8.96 9.52 -6.38
C ALA A 62 9.92 8.69 -5.51
N LEU A 63 9.42 7.72 -4.75
CA LEU A 63 10.23 6.82 -3.94
C LEU A 63 11.09 5.89 -4.80
N ALA A 64 10.52 5.35 -5.88
CA ALA A 64 11.25 4.51 -6.84
C ALA A 64 12.39 5.28 -7.52
N ALA A 65 12.14 6.53 -7.93
CA ALA A 65 13.15 7.41 -8.52
C ALA A 65 14.30 7.74 -7.55
N GLN A 66 14.04 7.72 -6.24
CA GLN A 66 15.04 7.88 -5.19
C GLN A 66 15.81 6.59 -4.86
N GLY A 67 15.51 5.47 -5.53
CA GLY A 67 16.12 4.16 -5.27
C GLY A 67 15.60 3.47 -3.99
N VAL A 68 14.47 3.93 -3.44
CA VAL A 68 13.82 3.23 -2.33
C VAL A 68 13.27 1.90 -2.85
N LYS A 69 13.49 0.83 -2.10
CA LYS A 69 12.88 -0.48 -2.38
C LYS A 69 11.39 -0.42 -2.04
N VAL A 70 10.59 0.16 -2.93
CA VAL A 70 9.17 0.43 -2.73
C VAL A 70 8.29 -0.63 -3.39
N GLY A 71 7.27 -1.10 -2.67
CA GLY A 71 6.18 -1.94 -3.19
C GLY A 71 4.88 -1.15 -3.28
N GLY A 72 3.93 -1.61 -4.10
CA GLY A 72 2.65 -0.93 -4.23
C GLY A 72 1.51 -1.89 -4.56
N VAL A 73 0.33 -1.60 -3.99
CA VAL A 73 -0.95 -2.21 -4.38
C VAL A 73 -1.93 -1.08 -4.71
N PHE A 74 -2.58 -1.17 -5.86
CA PHE A 74 -3.37 -0.08 -6.41
C PHE A 74 -4.75 -0.56 -6.82
N HIS A 75 -5.76 0.02 -6.19
CA HIS A 75 -7.13 -0.10 -6.67
C HIS A 75 -7.42 1.05 -7.64
N SER A 76 -7.68 0.74 -8.91
CA SER A 76 -7.75 1.71 -9.99
C SER A 76 -9.16 2.25 -10.26
N THR A 77 -10.16 1.82 -9.50
CA THR A 77 -11.56 2.28 -9.63
C THR A 77 -12.01 2.95 -8.33
N CYS A 78 -13.27 2.79 -7.93
CA CYS A 78 -13.86 3.50 -6.79
C CYS A 78 -13.42 2.94 -5.44
#